data_AF-F8GRP7-F1
#
_entry.id   AF-F8GRP7-F1
#
_cell.length_a   1.000
_cell.length_b   1.000
_cell.length_c   1.000
_cell.angle_alpha   90.00
_cell.angle_beta   90.00
_cell.angle_gamma   90.00
#
_symmetry.space_group_name_H-M   'P 1'
#
loop_
_entity.id
_entity.type
_entity.pdbx_description
1 polymer ?
#
loop_
_entity_poly.entity_id
_entity_poly.type
_entity_poly.pdbx_seq_one_letter_code
_entity_poly.pdbx_strand_id
1 'polypeptide(L)'
;MRGTDKYLDIYRTMVYLLIAIKGNIVSTTAKIFTTGRSQAVRLPQEFRFAEREVYIRRDPSTGDVILSRRPESWDGFLAAIKDSAVPADFLAGRAQGEQARDPLAGLE
;
A
#
# COMPACT_ATOMS: atom_id res chain seq x y z
N MET A 1 -19.06 -18.76 9.34
CA MET A 1 -17.74 -18.56 9.96
C MET A 1 -17.44 -17.07 9.95
N ARG A 2 -17.43 -16.40 11.11
CA ARG A 2 -17.43 -14.92 11.25
C ARG A 2 -16.50 -14.53 12.41
N GLY A 3 -15.21 -14.87 12.29
CA GLY A 3 -14.28 -14.87 13.44
C GLY A 3 -12.91 -14.23 13.19
N THR A 4 -12.47 -14.10 11.94
CA THR A 4 -11.14 -13.58 11.58
C THR A 4 -11.13 -12.08 11.30
N ASP A 5 -12.26 -11.51 10.90
CA ASP A 5 -12.33 -10.12 10.43
C ASP A 5 -12.19 -9.11 11.56
N LYS A 6 -12.66 -9.45 12.77
CA LYS A 6 -12.58 -8.56 13.94
C LYS A 6 -11.15 -8.26 14.35
N TYR A 7 -10.25 -9.23 14.26
CA TYR A 7 -8.84 -9.06 14.62
C TYR A 7 -8.10 -8.26 13.55
N LEU A 8 -8.40 -8.48 12.27
CA LEU A 8 -7.86 -7.68 11.16
C LEU A 8 -8.37 -6.24 11.20
N ASP A 9 -9.63 -6.01 11.54
CA ASP A 9 -10.17 -4.65 11.76
C ASP A 9 -9.48 -3.99 12.94
N ILE A 10 -9.39 -4.65 14.09
CA ILE A 10 -8.71 -4.10 15.27
C ILE A 10 -7.24 -3.80 14.96
N TYR A 11 -6.52 -4.68 14.27
CA TYR A 11 -5.11 -4.43 13.89
C TYR A 11 -4.98 -3.31 12.86
N ARG A 12 -5.87 -3.23 11.86
CA ARG A 12 -5.85 -2.14 10.87
C ARG A 12 -6.21 -0.81 11.51
N THR A 13 -7.26 -0.76 12.32
CA THR A 13 -7.63 0.41 13.11
C THR A 13 -6.51 0.78 14.07
N MET A 14 -5.88 -0.17 14.77
CA MET A 14 -4.75 0.10 15.65
C MET A 14 -3.53 0.59 14.90
N VAL A 15 -3.24 0.12 13.68
CA VAL A 15 -2.15 0.62 12.83
C VAL A 15 -2.46 2.02 12.31
N TYR A 16 -3.67 2.28 11.83
CA TYR A 16 -4.11 3.63 11.46
C TYR A 16 -4.05 4.57 12.67
N LEU A 17 -4.52 4.14 13.84
CA LEU A 17 -4.50 4.92 15.07
C LEU A 17 -3.06 5.09 15.61
N LEU A 18 -2.17 4.11 15.47
CA LEU A 18 -0.75 4.23 15.83
C LEU A 18 -0.02 5.20 14.90
N ILE A 19 -0.29 5.17 13.59
CA ILE A 19 0.22 6.15 12.62
C ILE A 19 -0.32 7.55 12.93
N ALA A 20 -1.60 7.65 13.30
CA ALA A 20 -2.31 8.88 13.66
C ALA A 20 -1.92 9.49 15.03
N ILE A 21 -1.57 8.64 16.00
CA ILE A 21 -1.15 9.06 17.34
C ILE A 21 0.35 9.40 17.33
N LYS A 22 1.16 8.69 16.52
CA LYS A 22 2.60 9.01 16.34
C LYS A 22 2.85 10.17 15.36
N GLY A 23 1.92 10.44 14.44
CA GLY A 23 1.97 11.59 13.54
C GLY A 23 0.65 12.34 13.60
N ASN A 24 0.67 13.61 14.04
CA ASN A 24 -0.49 14.51 14.04
C ASN A 24 -1.32 14.32 12.76
N ILE A 25 -2.55 13.76 12.86
CA ILE A 25 -3.47 13.78 11.72
C ILE A 25 -3.89 15.24 11.53
N VAL A 26 -3.27 15.91 10.57
CA VAL A 26 -3.76 17.18 10.07
C VAL A 26 -4.82 16.87 9.03
N SER A 27 -6.05 17.32 9.26
CA SER A 27 -7.14 17.22 8.29
C SER A 27 -7.60 18.62 7.88
N THR A 28 -7.81 18.81 6.58
CA THR A 28 -8.40 20.02 6.03
C THR A 28 -9.31 19.64 4.88
N THR A 29 -10.27 20.50 4.55
CA THR A 29 -11.12 20.28 3.38
C THR A 29 -10.38 20.74 2.12
N ALA A 30 -10.49 19.95 1.04
CA ALA A 30 -9.93 20.29 -0.26
C ALA A 30 -11.04 20.46 -1.29
N LYS A 31 -10.85 21.40 -2.23
CA LYS A 31 -11.81 21.61 -3.30
C LYS A 31 -11.63 20.58 -4.40
N ILE A 32 -12.74 19.98 -4.80
CA ILE A 32 -12.82 19.13 -5.98
C ILE A 32 -13.27 19.98 -7.16
N PHE A 33 -12.63 19.78 -8.32
CA PHE A 33 -12.98 20.45 -9.56
C PHE A 33 -12.81 19.49 -10.75
N THR A 34 -13.31 19.89 -11.92
CA THR A 34 -13.17 19.14 -13.15
C THR A 34 -12.05 19.73 -14.02
N THR A 35 -11.31 18.88 -14.71
CA THR A 35 -10.33 19.26 -15.74
C THR A 35 -10.59 18.41 -16.97
N GLY A 36 -11.20 19.01 -17.99
CA GLY A 36 -11.73 18.26 -19.13
C GLY A 36 -12.77 17.23 -18.69
N ARG A 37 -12.50 15.95 -18.95
CA ARG A 37 -13.37 14.82 -18.55
C ARG A 37 -12.96 14.17 -17.22
N SER A 38 -11.93 14.70 -16.56
CA SER A 38 -11.37 14.15 -15.33
C SER A 38 -11.78 14.97 -14.10
N GLN A 39 -11.79 14.31 -12.94
CA GLN A 39 -11.93 14.96 -11.64
C GLN A 39 -10.55 15.18 -11.03
N ALA A 40 -10.37 16.32 -10.36
CA ALA A 40 -9.13 16.71 -9.71
C ALA A 40 -9.40 17.27 -8.31
N VAL A 41 -8.42 17.11 -7.41
CA VAL A 41 -8.43 17.67 -6.07
C VAL A 41 -7.38 18.77 -6.01
N ARG A 42 -7.75 19.96 -5.53
CA ARG A 42 -6.80 21.04 -5.28
C ARG A 42 -6.15 20.81 -3.92
N LEU A 43 -4.91 20.36 -3.91
CA LEU A 43 -4.14 20.16 -2.69
C LEU A 43 -3.81 21.51 -2.01
N PRO A 44 -4.20 21.70 -0.73
CA PRO A 44 -3.73 22.80 0.10
C PRO A 44 -2.21 22.76 0.27
N GLN A 45 -1.62 23.89 0.66
CA GLN A 45 -0.16 24.08 0.62
C GLN A 45 0.59 23.04 1.45
N GLU A 46 0.08 22.74 2.63
CA GLU A 46 0.63 21.79 3.60
C GLU A 46 0.53 20.31 3.16
N PHE A 47 -0.26 20.00 2.13
CA PHE A 47 -0.42 18.65 1.56
C PHE A 47 0.20 18.51 0.16
N ARG A 48 0.97 19.50 -0.32
CA ARG A 48 1.61 19.42 -1.64
C ARG A 48 2.74 18.39 -1.64
N PHE A 49 2.80 17.59 -2.70
CA PHE A 49 3.94 16.72 -2.99
C PHE A 49 5.04 17.52 -3.69
N ALA A 50 6.30 17.13 -3.47
CA ALA A 50 7.43 17.67 -4.23
C ALA A 50 7.51 17.03 -5.63
N GLU A 51 7.00 15.81 -5.75
CA GLU A 51 7.00 15.00 -6.95
C GLU A 51 5.89 15.40 -7.92
N ARG A 52 6.07 15.02 -9.19
CA ARG A 52 5.06 15.23 -10.24
C ARG A 52 3.98 14.15 -10.27
N GLU A 53 4.24 13.00 -9.66
CA GLU A 53 3.34 11.85 -9.66
C GLU A 53 3.23 11.24 -8.27
N VAL A 54 2.09 10.62 -8.02
CA VAL A 54 1.79 9.92 -6.77
C VAL A 54 1.12 8.59 -7.07
N TYR A 55 1.24 7.65 -6.15
CA TYR A 55 0.38 6.47 -6.15
C TYR A 55 -1.00 6.83 -5.60
N ILE A 56 -2.03 6.29 -6.22
CA ILE A 56 -3.41 6.35 -5.77
C ILE A 56 -3.88 4.94 -5.43
N ARG A 57 -4.48 4.78 -4.25
CA ARG A 57 -5.15 3.54 -3.86
C ARG A 57 -6.46 3.84 -3.17
N ARG A 58 -7.39 2.91 -3.24
CA ARG A 58 -8.64 2.95 -2.49
C ARG A 58 -8.58 1.91 -1.38
N ASP A 59 -8.84 2.33 -0.14
CA ASP A 59 -9.03 1.39 0.96
C ASP A 59 -10.37 0.66 0.75
N PRO A 60 -10.39 -0.67 0.63
CA PRO A 60 -11.62 -1.41 0.38
C PRO A 60 -12.58 -1.42 1.59
N SER A 61 -12.08 -1.16 2.80
CA SER A 61 -12.88 -1.18 4.03
C SER A 61 -13.59 0.14 4.28
N THR A 62 -12.89 1.26 4.13
CA THR A 62 -13.46 2.60 4.38
C THR A 62 -13.94 3.28 3.10
N GLY A 63 -13.43 2.88 1.95
CA GLY A 63 -13.66 3.56 0.67
C GLY A 63 -12.76 4.79 0.46
N ASP A 64 -11.88 5.11 1.41
CA ASP A 64 -11.00 6.28 1.34
C ASP A 64 -10.03 6.20 0.17
N VAL A 65 -9.80 7.34 -0.47
CA VAL A 65 -8.79 7.49 -1.52
C VAL A 65 -7.51 8.03 -0.89
N ILE A 66 -6.45 7.23 -0.95
CA ILE A 66 -5.17 7.54 -0.33
C ILE A 66 -4.16 7.86 -1.43
N LEU A 67 -3.56 9.05 -1.32
CA LEU A 67 -2.44 9.48 -2.15
C LEU A 67 -1.14 9.26 -1.38
N SER A 68 -0.16 8.62 -2.00
CA SER A 68 1.17 8.44 -1.41
C SER A 68 2.26 8.77 -2.40
N ARG A 69 3.37 9.31 -1.89
CA ARG A 69 4.57 9.64 -2.66
C ARG A 69 4.97 8.47 -3.58
N ARG A 70 5.24 8.77 -4.84
CA ARG A 70 5.90 7.83 -5.77
C ARG A 70 7.39 8.18 -5.80
N PRO A 71 8.27 7.36 -5.19
CA PRO A 71 9.71 7.61 -5.27
C PRO A 71 10.19 7.47 -6.72
N GLU A 72 11.16 8.30 -7.11
CA GLU A 72 11.73 8.31 -8.47
C GLU A 72 12.58 7.06 -8.75
N SER A 73 13.09 6.42 -7.70
CA SER A 73 13.92 5.21 -7.78
C SER A 73 13.65 4.23 -6.65
N TRP A 74 14.20 3.02 -6.80
CA TRP A 74 14.16 1.96 -5.79
C TRP A 74 15.23 2.11 -4.70
N ASP A 75 16.07 3.15 -4.75
CA ASP A 75 17.25 3.27 -3.89
C ASP A 75 16.89 3.37 -2.41
N GLY A 76 15.84 4.13 -2.08
CA GLY A 76 15.36 4.25 -0.70
C GLY A 76 14.84 2.93 -0.13
N PHE A 77 14.19 2.11 -0.97
CA PHE A 77 13.75 0.77 -0.58
C PHE A 77 14.93 -0.18 -0.36
N LEU A 78 15.91 -0.16 -1.27
CA LEU A 78 17.13 -0.98 -1.14
C LEU A 78 17.96 -0.57 0.08
N ALA A 79 18.05 0.73 0.39
CA ALA A 79 18.70 1.22 1.60
C ALA A 79 17.99 0.71 2.87
N ALA A 80 16.65 0.78 2.91
CA ALA A 80 15.88 0.26 4.03
C ALA A 80 16.05 -1.27 4.23
N ILE A 81 16.24 -2.03 3.16
CA ILE A 81 16.54 -3.46 3.24
C ILE A 81 17.95 -3.71 3.76
N LYS A 82 18.95 -2.91 3.37
CA LYS A 82 20.32 -3.07 3.86
C LYS A 82 20.42 -2.98 5.38
N ASP A 83 19.59 -2.13 5.99
CA ASP A 83 19.55 -1.95 7.46
C ASP A 83 18.62 -2.96 8.16
N SER A 84 17.95 -3.83 7.40
CA SER A 84 17.07 -4.86 7.95
C SER A 84 17.86 -6.12 8.30
N ALA A 85 17.55 -6.72 9.46
CA ALA A 85 18.13 -7.99 9.89
C ALA A 85 17.55 -9.15 9.07
N VAL A 86 18.02 -9.32 7.84
CA VAL A 86 17.69 -10.47 6.99
C VAL A 86 18.57 -11.65 7.42
N PRO A 87 17.98 -12.79 7.84
CA PRO A 87 18.75 -13.99 8.15
C PRO A 87 19.60 -14.45 6.96
N ALA A 88 20.81 -14.96 7.23
CA ALA A 88 21.74 -15.38 6.18
C ALA A 88 21.19 -16.49 5.27
N ASP A 89 20.20 -17.25 5.77
CA ASP A 89 19.51 -18.34 5.09
C ASP A 89 18.20 -17.92 4.40
N PHE A 90 17.83 -16.62 4.42
CA PHE A 90 16.58 -16.12 3.83
C PHE A 90 16.39 -16.49 2.34
N LEU A 91 17.49 -16.69 1.60
CA LEU A 91 17.50 -17.15 0.20
C LEU A 91 18.15 -18.52 0.01
N ALA A 92 18.38 -19.27 1.09
CA ALA A 92 18.99 -20.61 1.02
C ALA A 92 17.99 -21.61 0.44
N GLY A 93 17.97 -21.72 -0.90
CA GLY A 93 17.25 -22.77 -1.64
C GLY A 93 15.73 -22.64 -1.56
N ARG A 94 15.08 -22.47 -2.71
CA ARG A 94 13.61 -22.58 -2.76
C ARG A 94 13.25 -24.05 -2.73
N ALA A 95 12.58 -24.52 -1.68
CA ALA A 95 11.95 -25.83 -1.64
C ALA A 95 10.64 -25.83 -2.46
N GLN A 96 10.72 -25.36 -3.70
CA GLN A 96 9.60 -25.35 -4.61
C GLN A 96 9.58 -26.71 -5.31
N GLY A 97 8.72 -27.61 -4.82
CA GLY A 97 8.58 -28.94 -5.40
C GLY A 97 8.25 -28.87 -6.90
N GLU A 98 8.64 -29.90 -7.63
CA GLU A 98 8.29 -30.05 -9.03
C GLU A 98 6.81 -30.41 -9.14
N GLN A 99 6.00 -29.52 -9.73
CA GLN A 99 4.59 -29.77 -9.97
C GLN A 99 4.43 -30.33 -11.39
N ALA A 100 4.30 -31.65 -11.51
CA ALA A 100 3.86 -32.27 -12.75
C ALA A 100 2.37 -31.96 -12.94
N ARG A 101 2.06 -30.90 -13.69
CA ARG A 101 0.71 -30.64 -14.18
C ARG A 101 0.64 -31.11 -15.62
N ASP A 102 -0.24 -32.06 -15.90
CA ASP A 102 -0.58 -32.40 -17.28
C ASP A 102 -1.50 -31.30 -17.83
N PRO A 103 -1.08 -30.54 -18.84
CA PRO A 103 -1.89 -29.49 -19.44
C PRO A 103 -3.13 -30.01 -20.18
N LEU A 104 -3.27 -31.33 -20.38
CA LEU A 104 -4.38 -31.96 -21.11
C LEU A 104 -5.28 -32.86 -20.24
N ALA A 105 -5.04 -32.94 -18.93
CA ALA A 105 -5.90 -33.71 -18.03
C ALA A 105 -7.34 -33.16 -18.05
N GLY A 106 -8.31 -33.97 -18.51
CA GLY A 106 -9.73 -33.62 -18.59
C GLY A 106 -10.26 -33.23 -19.97
N LEU A 107 -9.46 -33.41 -21.04
CA LEU A 107 -9.94 -33.42 -22.42
C LEU A 107 -10.38 -34.84 -22.82
N GLU A 108 -11.53 -35.27 -22.31
CA GLU A 108 -12.31 -36.38 -22.87
C GLU A 108 -13.75 -35.94 -23.12
#